data_AF-A0ABD4SM18-F1
#
_entry.id   AF-A0ABD4SM18-F1
#
_cell.length_a   1.000
_cell.length_b   1.000
_cell.length_c   1.000
_cell.angle_alpha   90.00
_cell.angle_beta   90.00
_cell.angle_gamma   90.00
#
_symmetry.space_group_name_H-M   'P 1'
#
loop_
_entity.id
_entity.type
_entity.pdbx_description
1 polymer ?
#
loop_
_entity_poly.entity_id
_entity_poly.type
_entity_poly.pdbx_seq_one_letter_code
_entity_poly.pdbx_strand_id
1 'polypeptide(L)'
;MQNKELKLSKEEEQLLEKYKILKQQITKISSEIVKSINIKNENGNNDKIEYLDLDEEFNMIPKPDEAIVSNIEFIEVNTKAKTGKIKLTFNAPVKLTNEDRKDLVLDLLRSGPHGNYHSESINLVLSKDKMSATANLSELREGTYQVYGLKLNEWNINLNDNIRNKKLKVETNAMK
;
A
#
# COMPACT_ATOMS: atom_id res chain seq x y z
N MET A 1 -11.10 30.94 -1.68
CA MET A 1 -11.39 29.64 -1.03
C MET A 1 -10.29 29.43 -0.01
N GLN A 2 -10.62 29.42 1.29
CA GLN A 2 -9.63 29.24 2.35
C GLN A 2 -9.27 27.76 2.45
N ASN A 3 -7.97 27.45 2.41
CA ASN A 3 -7.43 26.15 2.79
C ASN A 3 -7.89 25.85 4.22
N LYS A 4 -8.81 24.89 4.36
CA LYS A 4 -9.25 24.40 5.66
C LYS A 4 -8.17 23.40 6.10
N GLU A 5 -7.23 23.85 6.92
CA GLU A 5 -6.32 22.95 7.62
C GLU A 5 -7.18 21.91 8.36
N LEU A 6 -7.02 20.63 8.02
CA LEU A 6 -7.63 19.55 8.79
C LEU A 6 -7.01 19.56 10.18
N LYS A 7 -7.78 19.98 11.18
CA LYS A 7 -7.40 19.79 12.59
C LYS A 7 -7.55 18.32 12.92
N LEU A 8 -6.49 17.75 13.48
CA LEU A 8 -6.52 16.41 14.06
C LEU A 8 -7.55 16.37 15.19
N SER A 9 -8.20 15.22 15.34
CA SER A 9 -9.02 14.92 16.50
C SER A 9 -8.14 14.81 17.75
N LYS A 10 -8.74 14.97 18.94
CA LYS A 10 -8.02 14.85 20.21
C LYS A 10 -7.35 13.48 20.40
N GLU A 11 -7.96 12.42 19.86
CA GLU A 11 -7.41 11.07 19.91
C GLU A 11 -6.17 10.94 19.02
N GLU A 12 -6.19 11.53 17.82
CA GLU A 12 -5.05 11.58 16.92
C GLU A 12 -3.89 12.40 17.49
N GLU A 13 -4.17 13.53 18.15
CA GLU A 13 -3.14 14.34 18.82
C GLU A 13 -2.46 13.56 19.96
N GLN A 14 -3.22 12.83 20.76
CA GLN A 14 -2.68 12.00 21.85
C GLN A 14 -1.84 10.84 21.31
N LEU A 15 -2.28 10.22 20.20
CA LEU A 15 -1.55 9.12 19.57
C LEU A 15 -0.24 9.62 18.95
N LEU A 16 -0.28 10.80 18.32
CA LEU A 16 0.91 11.48 17.78
C LEU A 16 1.92 11.82 18.88
N GLU A 17 1.46 12.28 20.04
CA GLU A 17 2.34 12.58 21.17
C GLU A 17 2.99 11.32 21.77
N LYS A 18 2.21 10.25 21.96
CA LYS A 18 2.74 8.95 22.38
C LYS A 18 3.80 8.43 21.39
N TYR A 19 3.54 8.60 20.10
CA TYR A 19 4.49 8.23 19.05
C TYR A 19 5.80 9.02 19.14
N LYS A 20 5.75 10.35 19.31
CA LYS A 20 6.95 11.19 19.46
C LYS A 20 7.78 10.77 20.67
N ILE A 21 7.14 10.49 21.80
CA ILE A 21 7.80 10.03 23.03
C ILE A 21 8.49 8.69 22.79
N LEU A 22 7.78 7.72 22.19
CA LEU A 22 8.34 6.41 21.89
C LEU A 22 9.55 6.51 20.94
N LYS A 23 9.43 7.33 19.89
CA LYS A 23 10.52 7.59 18.94
C LYS A 23 11.77 8.13 19.63
N GLN A 24 11.61 9.10 20.53
CA GLN A 24 12.73 9.65 21.32
C GLN A 24 13.36 8.58 22.21
N GLN A 25 12.56 7.72 22.85
CA GLN A 25 13.06 6.64 23.69
C GLN A 25 13.88 5.62 22.89
N ILE A 26 13.38 5.16 21.75
CA ILE A 26 14.10 4.19 20.91
C ILE A 26 15.40 4.82 20.38
N THR A 27 15.37 6.08 19.93
CA THR A 27 16.57 6.79 19.46
C THR A 27 17.65 6.85 20.55
N LYS A 28 17.25 7.15 21.79
CA LYS A 28 18.16 7.19 22.93
C LYS A 28 18.77 5.81 23.22
N ILE A 29 17.95 4.77 23.23
CA ILE A 29 18.38 3.38 23.45
C ILE A 29 19.37 2.94 22.36
N SER A 30 19.03 3.14 21.09
CA SER A 30 19.92 2.85 19.95
C SER A 30 21.25 3.58 20.07
N SER A 31 21.22 4.85 20.53
CA SER A 31 22.44 5.61 20.78
C SER A 31 23.32 4.99 21.88
N GLU A 32 22.73 4.59 22.99
CA GLU A 32 23.47 3.99 24.10
C GLU A 32 24.06 2.63 23.73
N ILE A 33 23.34 1.83 22.93
CA ILE A 33 23.81 0.54 22.42
C ILE A 33 25.03 0.72 21.52
N VAL A 34 24.97 1.60 20.52
CA VAL A 34 26.06 1.82 19.55
C VAL A 34 27.31 2.38 20.24
N LYS A 35 27.15 3.32 21.19
CA LYS A 35 28.26 3.79 22.03
C LYS A 35 28.90 2.63 22.79
N SER A 36 28.08 1.78 23.44
CA SER A 36 28.56 0.64 24.22
C SER A 36 29.26 -0.42 23.37
N ILE A 37 28.86 -0.60 22.11
CA ILE A 37 29.50 -1.54 21.18
C ILE A 37 30.81 -0.96 20.64
N ASN A 38 30.81 0.30 20.20
CA ASN A 38 32.02 0.92 19.65
C ASN A 38 33.14 1.06 20.70
N ILE A 39 32.82 1.29 21.97
CA ILE A 39 33.81 1.26 23.08
C ILE A 39 34.46 -0.13 23.23
N LYS A 40 33.76 -1.22 22.90
CA LYS A 40 34.32 -2.59 22.97
C LYS A 40 35.20 -2.93 21.76
N ASN A 41 34.98 -2.29 20.61
CA ASN A 41 35.73 -2.54 19.37
C ASN A 41 37.08 -1.79 19.31
N GLU A 42 37.32 -0.79 20.16
CA GLU A 42 38.64 -0.12 20.29
C GLU A 42 39.76 -1.07 20.74
N ASN A 43 39.44 -2.29 21.18
CA ASN A 43 40.39 -3.34 21.56
C ASN A 43 40.62 -4.42 20.48
N GLY A 44 40.07 -4.27 19.26
CA GLY A 44 40.35 -5.17 18.14
C GLY A 44 39.20 -5.24 17.12
N ASN A 45 39.52 -4.84 15.88
CA ASN A 45 38.69 -4.72 14.67
C ASN A 45 37.96 -3.37 14.47
N ASN A 46 38.31 -2.73 13.35
CA ASN A 46 37.99 -1.36 12.95
C ASN A 46 36.62 -1.17 12.27
N ASP A 47 35.66 -2.08 12.47
CA ASP A 47 34.32 -1.92 11.92
C ASP A 47 33.47 -1.11 12.91
N LYS A 48 33.43 0.21 12.67
CA LYS A 48 32.62 1.15 13.43
C LYS A 48 31.15 0.90 13.08
N ILE A 49 30.35 0.51 14.06
CA ILE A 49 28.90 0.35 13.85
C ILE A 49 28.28 1.75 13.87
N GLU A 50 27.54 2.08 12.81
CA GLU A 50 26.77 3.31 12.71
C GLU A 50 25.43 3.17 13.44
N TYR A 51 24.89 4.31 13.90
CA TYR A 51 23.61 4.33 14.58
C TYR A 51 22.49 3.97 13.60
N LEU A 52 21.50 3.18 14.04
CA LEU A 52 20.24 3.06 13.31
C LEU A 52 19.56 4.44 13.31
N ASP A 53 19.56 5.10 12.16
CA ASP A 53 18.72 6.26 11.93
C ASP A 53 17.27 5.78 11.76
N LEU A 54 16.51 5.86 12.84
CA LEU A 54 15.08 5.53 12.82
C LEU A 54 14.30 6.50 11.93
N ASP A 55 14.83 7.69 11.62
CA ASP A 55 14.22 8.56 10.63
C ASP A 55 14.32 7.92 9.23
N GLU A 56 15.43 7.29 8.85
CA GLU A 56 15.53 6.59 7.54
C GLU A 56 14.64 5.35 7.47
N GLU A 57 14.60 4.50 8.50
CA GLU A 57 13.76 3.28 8.46
C GLU A 57 12.25 3.58 8.53
N PHE A 58 11.84 4.62 9.26
CA PHE A 58 10.43 5.03 9.33
C PHE A 58 10.00 5.96 8.19
N ASN A 59 10.91 6.72 7.57
CA ASN A 59 10.64 7.47 6.33
C ASN A 59 10.49 6.54 5.10
N MET A 60 10.67 5.23 5.26
CA MET A 60 10.44 4.22 4.22
C MET A 60 9.09 3.49 4.31
N ILE A 61 8.28 3.71 5.35
CA ILE A 61 6.90 3.22 5.37
C ILE A 61 6.06 4.32 4.73
N PRO A 62 5.48 4.10 3.53
CA PRO A 62 4.68 5.13 2.88
C PRO A 62 3.60 5.58 3.85
N LYS A 63 3.57 6.88 4.16
CA LYS A 63 2.37 7.47 4.77
C LYS A 63 1.18 7.17 3.83
N PRO A 64 -0.06 7.11 4.31
CA PRO A 64 -1.24 6.85 3.47
C PRO A 64 -1.31 7.71 2.19
N ASP A 65 -0.66 8.88 2.19
CA ASP A 65 -0.57 9.85 1.09
C ASP A 65 0.61 9.65 0.11
N GLU A 66 1.55 8.73 0.37
CA GLU A 66 2.75 8.53 -0.47
C GLU A 66 2.57 7.41 -1.52
N ALA A 67 1.69 6.44 -1.28
CA ALA A 67 1.39 5.38 -2.24
C ALA A 67 0.46 5.90 -3.35
N ILE A 68 1.05 6.60 -4.33
CA ILE A 68 0.30 7.18 -5.46
C ILE A 68 0.11 6.12 -6.54
N VAL A 69 -1.14 5.69 -6.73
CA VAL A 69 -1.53 4.82 -7.84
C VAL A 69 -1.61 5.61 -9.14
N SER A 70 -0.89 5.13 -10.15
CA SER A 70 -0.81 5.76 -11.46
C SER A 70 -1.70 5.09 -12.50
N ASN A 71 -1.88 3.78 -12.39
CA ASN A 71 -2.74 3.02 -13.30
C ASN A 71 -3.33 1.79 -12.60
N ILE A 72 -4.49 1.37 -13.12
CA ILE A 72 -5.08 0.07 -12.85
C ILE A 72 -5.66 -0.51 -14.13
N GLU A 73 -5.42 -1.78 -14.43
CA GLU A 73 -5.91 -2.43 -15.65
C GLU A 73 -6.03 -3.94 -15.52
N PHE A 74 -6.93 -4.54 -16.31
CA PHE A 74 -6.86 -5.97 -16.57
C PHE A 74 -5.75 -6.23 -17.57
N ILE A 75 -4.76 -7.03 -17.17
CA ILE A 75 -3.65 -7.43 -18.05
C ILE A 75 -3.94 -8.77 -18.74
N GLU A 76 -4.87 -9.56 -18.19
CA GLU A 76 -5.36 -10.80 -18.78
C GLU A 76 -6.85 -10.96 -18.46
N VAL A 77 -7.65 -11.40 -19.44
CA VAL A 77 -9.07 -11.72 -19.28
C VAL A 77 -9.38 -12.99 -20.06
N ASN A 78 -9.90 -14.01 -19.38
CA ASN A 78 -10.41 -15.22 -19.99
C ASN A 78 -11.89 -15.37 -19.65
N THR A 79 -12.75 -14.89 -20.55
CA THR A 79 -14.20 -14.90 -20.37
C THR A 79 -14.81 -16.30 -20.35
N LYS A 80 -14.19 -17.28 -21.03
CA LYS A 80 -14.64 -18.68 -21.04
C LYS A 80 -14.39 -19.35 -19.69
N ALA A 81 -13.18 -19.18 -19.14
CA ALA A 81 -12.80 -19.71 -17.83
C ALA A 81 -13.31 -18.85 -16.66
N LYS A 82 -13.86 -17.65 -16.94
CA LYS A 82 -14.23 -16.64 -15.94
C LYS A 82 -13.07 -16.31 -15.02
N THR A 83 -11.88 -16.13 -15.60
CA THR A 83 -10.68 -15.75 -14.87
C THR A 83 -10.09 -14.48 -15.46
N GLY A 84 -9.25 -13.80 -14.68
CA GLY A 84 -8.46 -12.70 -15.18
C GLY A 84 -7.30 -12.37 -14.26
N LYS A 85 -6.52 -11.38 -14.66
CA LYS A 85 -5.42 -10.85 -13.87
C LYS A 85 -5.46 -9.34 -13.94
N ILE A 86 -5.46 -8.72 -12.77
CA ILE A 86 -5.44 -7.27 -12.63
C ILE A 86 -4.04 -6.81 -12.22
N LYS A 87 -3.64 -5.64 -12.72
CA LYS A 87 -2.39 -4.98 -12.35
C LYS A 87 -2.68 -3.58 -11.85
N LEU A 88 -2.07 -3.25 -10.72
CA LEU A 88 -1.97 -1.92 -10.15
C LEU A 88 -0.53 -1.42 -10.37
N THR A 89 -0.35 -0.18 -10.80
CA THR A 89 0.97 0.45 -10.94
C THR A 89 1.06 1.65 -10.00
N PHE A 90 2.19 1.78 -9.32
CA PHE A 90 2.51 2.90 -8.43
C PHE A 90 3.47 3.87 -9.13
N ASN A 91 3.42 5.15 -8.76
CA ASN A 91 4.38 6.16 -9.23
C ASN A 91 5.73 6.07 -8.51
N ALA A 92 5.78 5.43 -7.35
CA ALA A 92 6.97 5.22 -6.55
C ALA A 92 6.93 3.82 -5.91
N PRO A 93 8.10 3.26 -5.55
CA PRO A 93 8.15 1.96 -4.88
C PRO A 93 7.37 1.99 -3.56
N VAL A 94 6.53 0.97 -3.32
CA VAL A 94 5.77 0.85 -2.07
C VAL A 94 6.37 -0.23 -1.16
N LYS A 95 6.21 -0.11 0.16
CA LYS A 95 6.73 -1.08 1.13
C LYS A 95 5.60 -1.68 1.94
N LEU A 96 5.58 -3.01 2.03
CA LEU A 96 4.76 -3.71 3.00
C LEU A 96 5.47 -3.74 4.36
N THR A 97 4.72 -3.51 5.44
CA THR A 97 5.26 -3.65 6.81
C THR A 97 5.63 -5.11 7.11
N ASN A 98 4.94 -6.05 6.46
CA ASN A 98 5.25 -7.47 6.49
C ASN A 98 4.96 -8.10 5.12
N GLU A 99 5.99 -8.58 4.43
CA GLU A 99 5.85 -9.17 3.08
C GLU A 99 5.12 -10.53 3.08
N ASP A 100 5.02 -11.22 4.23
CA ASP A 100 4.28 -12.47 4.37
C ASP A 100 2.78 -12.27 4.65
N ARG A 101 2.36 -11.02 4.91
CA ARG A 101 0.95 -10.67 5.15
C ARG A 101 0.26 -10.16 3.89
N LYS A 102 -1.05 -10.37 3.81
CA LYS A 102 -1.90 -9.92 2.70
C LYS A 102 -2.36 -8.47 2.92
N ASP A 103 -1.40 -7.57 3.13
CA ASP A 103 -1.67 -6.21 3.59
C ASP A 103 -1.86 -5.20 2.44
N LEU A 104 -1.84 -5.66 1.19
CA LEU A 104 -2.25 -4.89 0.01
C LEU A 104 -3.56 -5.45 -0.56
N VAL A 105 -4.66 -4.74 -0.32
CA VAL A 105 -6.02 -5.21 -0.64
C VAL A 105 -6.71 -4.21 -1.54
N LEU A 106 -7.18 -4.68 -2.70
CA LEU A 106 -7.96 -3.91 -3.66
C LEU A 106 -9.44 -4.25 -3.53
N ASP A 107 -10.26 -3.22 -3.43
CA ASP A 107 -11.71 -3.34 -3.33
C ASP A 107 -12.35 -2.91 -4.66
N LEU A 108 -13.01 -3.86 -5.34
CA LEU A 108 -13.67 -3.68 -6.64
C LEU A 108 -15.18 -3.77 -6.52
N LEU A 109 -15.86 -2.84 -7.17
CA LEU A 109 -17.31 -2.83 -7.34
C LEU A 109 -17.64 -3.16 -8.78
N ARG A 110 -18.31 -4.29 -9.00
CA ARG A 110 -18.88 -4.64 -10.30
C ARG A 110 -20.32 -4.15 -10.38
N SER A 111 -20.59 -3.36 -11.41
CA SER A 111 -21.95 -3.13 -11.91
C SER A 111 -22.28 -4.17 -12.96
N GLY A 112 -23.29 -4.99 -12.66
CA GLY A 112 -23.81 -6.03 -13.55
C GLY A 112 -25.03 -5.58 -14.36
N PRO A 113 -25.55 -6.46 -15.22
CA PRO A 113 -26.81 -6.23 -15.92
C PRO A 113 -27.95 -5.94 -14.93
N HIS A 114 -28.86 -5.06 -15.32
CA HIS A 114 -30.05 -4.67 -14.54
C HIS A 114 -29.76 -3.97 -13.20
N GLY A 115 -28.59 -3.35 -13.04
CA GLY A 115 -28.28 -2.51 -11.88
C GLY A 115 -27.91 -3.28 -10.60
N ASN A 116 -27.62 -4.58 -10.72
CA ASN A 116 -27.08 -5.35 -9.61
C ASN A 116 -25.61 -4.99 -9.36
N TYR A 117 -25.25 -4.80 -8.09
CA TYR A 117 -23.89 -4.50 -7.68
C TYR A 117 -23.28 -5.68 -6.91
N HIS A 118 -21.99 -5.94 -7.15
CA HIS A 118 -21.23 -6.94 -6.40
C HIS A 118 -19.88 -6.35 -6.00
N SER A 119 -19.60 -6.34 -4.70
CA SER A 119 -18.31 -5.94 -4.14
C SER A 119 -17.41 -7.15 -3.92
N GLU A 120 -16.13 -7.02 -4.24
CA GLU A 120 -15.12 -8.02 -3.94
C GLU A 120 -13.84 -7.35 -3.42
N SER A 121 -13.20 -7.99 -2.44
CA SER A 121 -11.90 -7.59 -1.90
C SER A 121 -10.86 -8.61 -2.32
N ILE A 122 -9.79 -8.15 -2.95
CA ILE A 122 -8.78 -9.00 -3.58
C ILE A 122 -7.42 -8.66 -3.01
N ASN A 123 -6.70 -9.69 -2.56
CA ASN A 123 -5.33 -9.52 -2.09
C ASN A 123 -4.39 -9.44 -3.29
N LEU A 124 -3.63 -8.36 -3.38
CA LEU A 124 -2.62 -8.15 -4.41
C LEU A 124 -1.26 -8.66 -3.93
N VAL A 125 -0.49 -9.18 -4.87
CA VAL A 125 0.90 -9.57 -4.68
C VAL A 125 1.79 -8.48 -5.26
N LEU A 126 2.64 -7.89 -4.42
CA LEU A 126 3.59 -6.84 -4.80
C LEU A 126 4.70 -7.43 -5.69
N SER A 127 5.09 -6.71 -6.74
CA SER A 127 6.23 -7.08 -7.58
C SER A 127 7.55 -6.88 -6.85
N LYS A 128 8.60 -7.58 -7.30
CA LYS A 128 9.94 -7.50 -6.70
C LYS A 128 10.54 -6.09 -6.71
N ASP A 129 10.27 -5.32 -7.76
CA ASP A 129 10.68 -3.92 -7.90
C ASP A 129 9.78 -2.95 -7.12
N LYS A 130 8.70 -3.45 -6.50
CA LYS A 130 7.76 -2.72 -5.66
C LYS A 130 7.01 -1.60 -6.38
N MET A 131 7.06 -1.56 -7.71
CA MET A 131 6.41 -0.55 -8.55
C MET A 131 5.04 -0.99 -9.06
N SER A 132 4.67 -2.25 -8.87
CA SER A 132 3.36 -2.76 -9.27
C SER A 132 2.86 -3.86 -8.36
N ALA A 133 1.58 -4.16 -8.42
CA ALA A 133 1.00 -5.30 -7.75
C ALA A 133 0.00 -6.00 -8.64
N THR A 134 -0.14 -7.32 -8.50
CA THR A 134 -1.04 -8.12 -9.33
C THR A 134 -1.90 -9.06 -8.51
N ALA A 135 -3.08 -9.36 -9.00
CA ALA A 135 -3.91 -10.43 -8.45
C ALA A 135 -4.58 -11.22 -9.57
N ASN A 136 -4.72 -12.52 -9.31
CA ASN A 136 -5.57 -13.39 -10.10
C ASN A 136 -7.00 -13.29 -9.60
N LEU A 137 -7.94 -13.22 -10.53
CA LEU A 137 -9.36 -13.13 -10.28
C LEU A 137 -10.02 -14.44 -10.70
N SER A 138 -10.69 -15.07 -9.75
CA SER A 138 -11.61 -16.18 -9.99
C SER A 138 -13.03 -15.64 -10.09
N GLU A 139 -13.85 -16.24 -10.95
CA GLU A 139 -15.24 -15.83 -11.17
C GLU A 139 -15.44 -14.43 -11.75
N LEU A 140 -14.48 -13.96 -12.55
CA LEU A 140 -14.62 -12.73 -13.32
C LEU A 140 -15.80 -12.85 -14.29
N ARG A 141 -16.83 -12.01 -14.13
CA ARG A 141 -18.03 -12.01 -14.98
C ARG A 141 -18.09 -10.74 -15.81
N GLU A 142 -18.92 -10.78 -16.84
CA GLU A 142 -19.22 -9.61 -17.65
C GLU A 142 -19.78 -8.45 -16.80
N GLY A 143 -19.34 -7.24 -17.11
CA GLY A 143 -19.77 -6.04 -16.41
C GLY A 143 -18.72 -4.94 -16.42
N THR A 144 -19.04 -3.85 -15.72
CA THR A 144 -18.10 -2.75 -15.50
C THR A 144 -17.65 -2.76 -14.05
N TYR A 145 -16.34 -2.88 -13.85
CA TYR A 145 -15.66 -2.86 -12.57
C TYR A 145 -15.10 -1.46 -12.31
N GLN A 146 -15.22 -1.01 -11.06
CA GLN A 146 -14.68 0.25 -10.57
C GLN A 146 -13.96 0.01 -9.25
N VAL A 147 -12.90 0.77 -9.01
CA VAL A 147 -12.20 0.73 -7.73
C VAL A 147 -12.97 1.59 -6.73
N TYR A 148 -13.34 1.01 -5.59
CA TYR A 148 -13.97 1.77 -4.50
C TYR A 148 -13.12 1.84 -3.24
N GLY A 149 -12.04 1.06 -3.16
CA GLY A 149 -11.07 1.12 -2.08
C GLY A 149 -9.73 0.48 -2.44
N LEU A 150 -8.69 0.93 -1.77
CA LEU A 150 -7.37 0.30 -1.77
C LEU A 150 -6.79 0.44 -0.37
N LYS A 151 -6.29 -0.65 0.18
CA LYS A 151 -5.61 -0.67 1.47
C LYS A 151 -4.17 -1.13 1.30
N LEU A 152 -3.25 -0.46 1.99
CA LEU A 152 -1.84 -0.82 2.09
C LEU A 152 -1.44 -0.75 3.56
N ASN A 153 -0.92 -1.84 4.13
CA ASN A 153 -0.53 -1.92 5.54
C ASN A 153 -1.68 -1.54 6.48
N GLU A 154 -2.90 -2.01 6.16
CA GLU A 154 -4.15 -1.70 6.87
C GLU A 154 -4.63 -0.23 6.75
N TRP A 155 -3.89 0.64 6.07
CA TRP A 155 -4.27 2.03 5.81
C TRP A 155 -5.04 2.16 4.50
N ASN A 156 -6.12 2.95 4.51
CA ASN A 156 -6.82 3.33 3.28
C ASN A 156 -5.94 4.29 2.47
N ILE A 157 -5.69 3.94 1.21
CA ILE A 157 -4.96 4.79 0.28
C ILE A 157 -5.92 5.74 -0.42
N ASN A 158 -5.57 7.03 -0.44
CA ASN A 158 -6.36 8.01 -1.16
C ASN A 158 -6.12 7.89 -2.67
N LEU A 159 -7.08 7.28 -3.36
CA LEU A 159 -7.05 7.18 -4.82
C LEU A 159 -7.45 8.51 -5.45
N ASN A 160 -6.70 8.95 -6.47
CA ASN A 160 -7.08 10.11 -7.26
C ASN A 160 -8.33 9.85 -8.12
N ASP A 161 -8.96 10.92 -8.61
CA ASP A 161 -10.21 10.84 -9.38
C ASP A 161 -10.06 10.03 -10.68
N ASN A 162 -8.89 10.06 -11.32
CA ASN A 162 -8.66 9.28 -12.53
C ASN A 162 -8.74 7.78 -12.26
N ILE A 163 -8.21 7.32 -11.11
CA ILE A 163 -8.29 5.91 -10.70
C ILE A 163 -9.69 5.56 -10.19
N ARG A 164 -10.28 6.38 -9.31
CA ARG A 164 -11.64 6.14 -8.78
C ARG A 164 -12.70 6.04 -9.87
N ASN A 165 -12.58 6.90 -10.89
CA ASN A 165 -13.53 6.96 -11.99
C ASN A 165 -13.18 6.00 -13.13
N LYS A 166 -12.04 5.29 -13.07
CA LYS A 166 -11.64 4.35 -14.11
C LYS A 166 -12.63 3.19 -14.18
N LYS A 167 -13.17 2.95 -15.37
CA LYS A 167 -14.09 1.84 -15.67
C LYS A 167 -13.31 0.73 -16.36
N LEU A 168 -13.20 -0.41 -15.70
CA LEU A 168 -12.59 -1.61 -16.24
C LEU A 168 -13.70 -2.51 -16.75
N LYS A 169 -13.79 -2.68 -18.07
CA LYS A 169 -14.85 -3.47 -18.69
C LYS A 169 -14.39 -4.89 -18.94
N VAL A 170 -15.25 -5.85 -18.60
CA VAL A 170 -15.15 -7.24 -19.04
C VAL A 170 -16.33 -7.47 -19.96
N GLU A 171 -16.04 -7.71 -21.23
CA GLU A 171 -17.05 -7.97 -22.26
C GLU A 171 -16.86 -9.40 -22.75
N THR A 172 -17.96 -10.13 -22.94
CA THR A 172 -17.87 -11.43 -23.61
C THR A 172 -17.52 -11.16 -25.07
N ASN A 173 -16.28 -11.48 -25.47
CA ASN A 173 -15.96 -11.58 -26.90
C ASN A 173 -16.85 -12.67 -27.49
N ALA A 174 -17.96 -12.27 -28.10
CA ALA A 174 -18.67 -13.11 -29.04
C ALA A 174 -17.64 -13.48 -30.12
N MET A 175 -17.23 -14.74 -30.18
CA MET A 175 -16.48 -15.24 -31.32
C MET A 175 -17.33 -14.90 -32.56
N LYS A 176 -16.84 -13.98 -33.39
CA LYS A 176 -17.26 -13.87 -34.78
C LYS A 176 -16.73 -15.07 -35.56
#